data_AF-A0A7G5ZGM5-F1
#
_entry.id   AF-A0A7G5ZGM5-F1
#
_cell.length_a   1.000
_cell.length_b   1.000
_cell.length_c   1.000
_cell.angle_alpha   90.00
_cell.angle_beta   90.00
_cell.angle_gamma   90.00
#
_symmetry.space_group_name_H-M   'P 1'
#
loop_
_entity.id
_entity.type
_entity.pdbx_description
1 polymer ?
#
loop_
_entity_poly.entity_id
_entity_poly.type
_entity_poly.pdbx_seq_one_letter_code
_entity_poly.pdbx_strand_id
1 'polypeptide(L)'
;MKSCFLAALTAAAFCCSPLMAAEGTPFQIDQSQQRLSNEAMASLQEQLKVIESVGLPPQVLAAMKRTVVVVDPDLRDGQLGAFAVRRGVGAVRVRPMVFEADRPVLLHEFLHAYHVNVLGRDRPEIRQAYTQVMASNVFPPLFRSAHFLENEKEFFAVTAVIYLFGDIRQPPFRCAALARLDAAYLAFLGAQFGPGVCGMGRAQVPGSADAGDPGAGALSE
;
A
#
# COMPACT_ATOMS: atom_id res chain seq x y z
N MET A 1 42.10 -60.91 15.29
CA MET A 1 41.32 -60.33 16.40
C MET A 1 41.28 -58.82 16.22
N LYS A 2 40.05 -58.27 16.10
CA LYS A 2 39.60 -56.89 16.43
C LYS A 2 40.25 -55.72 15.67
N SER A 3 39.56 -54.67 15.24
CA SER A 3 38.18 -54.34 14.86
C SER A 3 38.28 -52.89 14.38
N CYS A 4 37.81 -52.58 13.16
CA CYS A 4 37.67 -51.19 12.69
C CYS A 4 36.43 -50.56 13.33
N PHE A 5 36.58 -49.38 13.93
CA PHE A 5 35.46 -48.50 14.29
C PHE A 5 35.30 -47.42 13.23
N LEU A 6 34.14 -47.42 12.56
CA LEU A 6 33.64 -46.33 11.71
C LEU A 6 32.79 -45.42 12.60
N ALA A 7 33.13 -44.14 12.70
CA ALA A 7 32.27 -43.13 13.31
C ALA A 7 31.54 -42.37 12.21
N ALA A 8 30.21 -42.50 12.16
CA ALA A 8 29.34 -41.71 11.29
C ALA A 8 28.95 -40.42 12.02
N LEU A 9 29.28 -39.27 11.45
CA LEU A 9 28.71 -37.97 11.84
C LEU A 9 27.40 -37.77 11.06
N THR A 10 26.27 -37.81 11.76
CA THR A 10 24.98 -37.34 11.24
C THR A 10 24.86 -35.83 11.48
N ALA A 11 24.90 -35.05 10.40
CA ALA A 11 24.53 -33.64 10.42
C ALA A 11 23.00 -33.51 10.45
N ALA A 12 22.43 -33.03 11.55
CA ALA A 12 21.02 -32.67 11.62
C ALA A 12 20.82 -31.27 11.00
N ALA A 13 20.22 -31.22 9.81
CA ALA A 13 19.77 -29.98 9.20
C ALA A 13 18.50 -29.49 9.92
N PHE A 14 18.63 -28.46 10.74
CA PHE A 14 17.48 -27.68 11.23
C PHE A 14 16.96 -26.79 10.09
N CYS A 15 16.04 -27.32 9.28
CA CYS A 15 15.19 -26.48 8.44
C CYS A 15 14.17 -25.76 9.33
N CYS A 16 14.56 -24.61 9.86
CA CYS A 16 13.63 -23.69 10.50
C CYS A 16 12.88 -22.93 9.39
N SER A 17 11.61 -23.27 9.14
CA SER A 17 10.76 -22.54 8.19
C SER A 17 9.80 -21.62 8.96
N PRO A 18 10.04 -20.29 9.06
CA PRO A 18 9.12 -19.37 9.70
C PRO A 18 8.24 -18.64 8.67
N LEU A 19 7.69 -19.34 7.67
CA LEU A 19 6.87 -18.68 6.62
C LEU A 19 5.35 -18.78 6.86
N MET A 20 4.90 -19.56 7.85
CA MET A 20 3.46 -19.81 8.08
C MET A 20 2.78 -18.85 9.08
N ALA A 21 3.49 -17.86 9.64
CA ALA A 21 2.95 -17.01 10.73
C ALA A 21 2.15 -15.78 10.25
N ALA A 22 2.19 -15.45 8.96
CA ALA A 22 1.56 -14.23 8.43
C ALA A 22 0.03 -14.33 8.32
N GLU A 23 -0.51 -15.51 8.02
CA GLU A 23 -1.94 -15.70 7.70
C GLU A 23 -2.88 -15.59 8.92
N GLY A 24 -2.35 -15.52 10.15
CA GLY A 24 -3.18 -15.45 11.37
C GLY A 24 -2.99 -14.20 12.24
N THR A 25 -2.01 -13.35 11.95
CA THR A 25 -1.76 -12.17 12.80
C THR A 25 -2.72 -11.04 12.39
N PRO A 26 -3.58 -10.51 13.27
CA PRO A 26 -4.39 -9.36 12.95
C PRO A 26 -3.55 -8.08 12.96
N PHE A 27 -4.04 -7.03 12.28
CA PHE A 27 -3.48 -5.70 12.45
C PHE A 27 -3.68 -5.21 13.89
N GLN A 28 -2.65 -4.56 14.44
CA GLN A 28 -2.71 -3.98 15.78
C GLN A 28 -3.28 -2.57 15.71
N ILE A 29 -4.28 -2.29 16.55
CA ILE A 29 -4.94 -0.98 16.64
C ILE A 29 -4.78 -0.45 18.08
N ASP A 30 -4.05 0.65 18.21
CA ASP A 30 -3.86 1.39 19.44
C ASP A 30 -4.91 2.51 19.55
N GLN A 31 -5.80 2.37 20.54
CA GLN A 31 -6.86 3.33 20.87
C GLN A 31 -6.59 4.05 22.20
N SER A 32 -5.34 4.07 22.67
CA SER A 32 -4.96 4.64 23.97
C SER A 32 -5.26 6.14 24.09
N GLN A 33 -5.22 6.88 22.98
CA GLN A 33 -5.51 8.31 22.95
C GLN A 33 -7.01 8.59 22.82
N GLN A 34 -7.72 7.80 22.00
CA GLN A 34 -9.16 7.89 21.84
C GLN A 34 -9.74 6.56 21.37
N ARG A 35 -10.88 6.18 21.97
CA ARG A 35 -11.69 5.05 21.51
C ARG A 35 -12.53 5.45 20.31
N LEU A 36 -12.58 4.57 19.31
CA LEU A 36 -13.48 4.69 18.18
C LEU A 36 -14.92 4.36 18.59
N SER A 37 -15.90 4.97 17.91
CA SER A 37 -17.27 4.46 17.93
C SER A 37 -17.33 3.09 17.23
N ASN A 38 -18.42 2.37 17.41
CA ASN A 38 -18.62 1.07 16.76
C ASN A 38 -18.59 1.20 15.23
N GLU A 39 -19.19 2.26 14.69
CA GLU A 39 -19.24 2.55 13.26
C GLU A 39 -17.85 2.91 12.71
N ALA A 40 -17.10 3.75 13.43
CA ALA A 40 -15.74 4.09 13.05
C ALA A 40 -14.82 2.85 13.07
N MET A 41 -14.92 2.01 14.11
CA MET A 41 -14.19 0.74 14.18
C MET A 41 -14.56 -0.19 13.03
N ALA A 42 -15.86 -0.36 12.73
CA ALA A 42 -16.31 -1.19 11.63
C ALA A 42 -15.74 -0.70 10.29
N SER A 43 -15.79 0.61 10.02
CA SER A 43 -15.23 1.18 8.78
C SER A 43 -13.70 1.03 8.70
N LEU A 44 -12.99 1.14 9.83
CA LEU A 44 -11.55 0.90 9.90
C LEU A 44 -11.22 -0.57 9.59
N GLN A 45 -12.03 -1.51 10.10
CA GLN A 45 -11.89 -2.93 9.79
C GLN A 45 -12.14 -3.23 8.31
N GLU A 46 -13.10 -2.57 7.68
CA GLU A 46 -13.30 -2.70 6.22
C GLU A 46 -12.09 -2.20 5.42
N GLN A 47 -11.50 -1.07 5.83
CA GLN A 47 -10.24 -0.58 5.23
C GLN A 47 -9.07 -1.58 5.40
N LEU A 48 -8.99 -2.27 6.54
CA LEU A 48 -7.98 -3.32 6.77
C LEU A 48 -8.25 -4.56 5.91
N LYS A 49 -9.52 -4.96 5.74
CA LYS A 49 -9.90 -6.05 4.84
C LYS A 49 -9.54 -5.75 3.39
N VAL A 50 -9.63 -4.49 2.96
CA VAL A 50 -9.14 -4.08 1.63
C VAL A 50 -7.68 -4.48 1.45
N ILE A 51 -6.81 -4.19 2.42
CA ILE A 51 -5.38 -4.56 2.36
C ILE A 51 -5.18 -6.07 2.24
N GLU A 52 -5.99 -6.85 2.96
CA GLU A 52 -5.93 -8.31 2.89
C GLU A 52 -6.46 -8.86 1.55
N SER A 53 -7.40 -8.14 0.92
CA SER A 53 -8.06 -8.56 -0.32
C SER A 53 -7.31 -8.24 -1.62
N VAL A 54 -6.38 -7.26 -1.60
CA VAL A 54 -5.65 -6.83 -2.81
C VAL A 54 -4.58 -7.83 -3.28
N GLY A 55 -4.49 -9.00 -2.65
CA GLY A 55 -3.67 -10.12 -3.14
C GLY A 55 -2.17 -9.91 -2.98
N LEU A 56 -1.75 -9.20 -1.92
CA LEU A 56 -0.34 -8.97 -1.60
C LEU A 56 0.40 -10.31 -1.34
N PRO A 57 1.71 -10.40 -1.68
CA PRO A 57 2.53 -11.52 -1.27
C PRO A 57 2.53 -11.66 0.26
N PRO A 58 2.51 -12.88 0.82
CA PRO A 58 2.40 -13.09 2.28
C PRO A 58 3.45 -12.34 3.10
N GLN A 59 4.68 -12.23 2.59
CA GLN A 59 5.77 -11.49 3.24
C GLN A 59 5.53 -9.98 3.27
N VAL A 60 4.88 -9.41 2.25
CA VAL A 60 4.54 -7.99 2.20
C VAL A 60 3.41 -7.70 3.17
N LEU A 61 2.36 -8.53 3.15
CA LEU A 61 1.24 -8.42 4.11
C LEU A 61 1.74 -8.56 5.56
N ALA A 62 2.64 -9.51 5.83
CA ALA A 62 3.25 -9.67 7.13
C ALA A 62 4.05 -8.43 7.57
N ALA A 63 4.78 -7.81 6.66
CA ALA A 63 5.51 -6.58 6.93
C ALA A 63 4.56 -5.41 7.24
N MET A 64 3.46 -5.27 6.49
CA MET A 64 2.43 -4.26 6.77
C MET A 64 1.81 -4.48 8.15
N LYS A 65 1.43 -5.72 8.49
CA LYS A 65 0.83 -6.07 9.80
C LYS A 65 1.70 -5.80 11.02
N ARG A 66 3.01 -5.61 10.86
CA ARG A 66 3.92 -5.17 11.93
C ARG A 66 3.82 -3.67 12.23
N THR A 67 3.24 -2.88 11.33
CA THR A 67 3.01 -1.46 11.55
C THR A 67 1.73 -1.27 12.35
N VAL A 68 1.83 -0.62 13.51
CA VAL A 68 0.68 -0.36 14.38
C VAL A 68 -0.17 0.76 13.77
N VAL A 69 -1.49 0.59 13.82
CA VAL A 69 -2.47 1.66 13.57
C VAL A 69 -2.74 2.37 14.88
N VAL A 70 -2.54 3.69 14.93
CA VAL A 70 -2.78 4.52 16.11
C VAL A 70 -3.95 5.45 15.81
N VAL A 71 -4.98 5.43 16.66
CA VAL A 71 -6.05 6.43 16.62
C VAL A 71 -5.50 7.73 17.20
N ASP A 72 -5.42 8.75 16.36
CA ASP A 72 -4.79 10.03 16.66
C ASP A 72 -5.80 11.17 16.38
N PRO A 73 -6.45 11.70 17.42
CA PRO A 73 -7.43 12.79 17.25
C PRO A 73 -6.81 14.12 16.85
N ASP A 74 -5.50 14.27 17.00
CA ASP A 74 -4.75 15.50 16.75
C ASP A 74 -4.17 15.55 15.32
N LEU A 75 -4.51 14.60 14.46
CA LEU A 75 -4.20 14.69 13.03
C LEU A 75 -4.80 15.96 12.43
N ARG A 76 -4.02 16.65 11.60
CA ARG A 76 -4.41 17.95 11.04
C ARG A 76 -5.69 17.85 10.23
N ASP A 77 -6.45 18.93 10.20
CA ASP A 77 -7.66 18.99 9.38
C ASP A 77 -7.37 18.72 7.90
N GLY A 78 -8.22 17.90 7.28
CA GLY A 78 -8.02 17.37 5.92
C GLY A 78 -7.19 16.09 5.81
N GLN A 79 -6.41 15.70 6.84
CA GLN A 79 -5.68 14.43 6.84
C GLN A 79 -6.53 13.31 7.43
N LEU A 80 -6.96 12.35 6.59
CA LEU A 80 -7.75 11.19 7.06
C LEU A 80 -6.85 10.13 7.73
N GLY A 81 -5.62 10.01 7.24
CA GLY A 81 -4.57 9.18 7.78
C GLY A 81 -3.20 9.81 7.53
N ALA A 82 -2.19 9.26 8.18
CA ALA A 82 -0.78 9.58 7.93
C ALA A 82 0.14 8.48 8.47
N PHE A 83 1.07 7.99 7.67
CA PHE A 83 2.24 7.30 8.19
C PHE A 83 3.25 8.30 8.76
N ALA A 84 3.67 8.09 10.01
CA ALA A 84 4.68 8.92 10.65
C ALA A 84 5.64 8.10 11.50
N VAL A 85 6.93 8.46 11.44
CA VAL A 85 7.96 7.92 12.34
C VAL A 85 8.11 8.89 13.52
N ARG A 86 7.75 8.45 14.73
CA ARG A 86 7.93 9.23 15.97
C ARG A 86 8.85 8.46 16.91
N ARG A 87 9.90 9.11 17.40
CA ARG A 87 10.92 8.49 18.30
C ARG A 87 11.48 7.16 17.75
N GLY A 88 11.71 7.10 16.45
CA GLY A 88 12.24 5.90 15.77
C GLY A 88 11.22 4.81 15.46
N VAL A 89 9.95 4.96 15.86
CA VAL A 89 8.89 3.97 15.60
C VAL A 89 7.93 4.51 14.55
N GLY A 90 7.78 3.77 13.44
CA GLY A 90 6.80 4.05 12.39
C GLY A 90 5.42 3.53 12.76
N ALA A 91 4.39 4.36 12.59
CA ALA A 91 3.00 3.99 12.80
C ALA A 91 2.10 4.63 11.74
N VAL A 92 1.04 3.92 11.36
CA VAL A 92 -0.07 4.49 10.59
C VAL A 92 -1.00 5.18 11.59
N ARG A 93 -1.30 6.45 11.38
CA ARG A 93 -2.16 7.24 12.25
C ARG A 93 -3.46 7.51 11.52
N VAL A 94 -4.58 7.41 12.23
CA VAL A 94 -5.92 7.59 11.66
C VAL A 94 -6.78 8.46 12.56
N ARG A 95 -7.64 9.29 11.95
CA ARG A 95 -8.62 10.09 12.70
C ARG A 95 -9.73 9.18 13.27
N PRO A 96 -10.35 9.56 14.39
CA PRO A 96 -11.50 8.85 14.95
C PRO A 96 -12.79 9.14 14.16
N MET A 97 -12.89 8.61 12.94
CA MET A 97 -14.01 8.86 12.02
C MET A 97 -14.42 7.61 11.24
N VAL A 98 -15.53 7.71 10.51
CA VAL A 98 -15.99 6.68 9.56
C VAL A 98 -15.27 6.87 8.22
N PHE A 99 -14.64 5.82 7.71
CA PHE A 99 -13.97 5.81 6.40
C PHE A 99 -14.91 5.35 5.28
N GLU A 100 -14.78 5.93 4.10
CA GLU A 100 -15.45 5.46 2.88
C GLU A 100 -14.73 4.22 2.33
N ALA A 101 -15.48 3.16 2.00
CA ALA A 101 -14.90 1.86 1.63
C ALA A 101 -14.07 1.88 0.33
N ASP A 102 -14.44 2.73 -0.63
CA ASP A 102 -13.80 2.84 -1.94
C ASP A 102 -12.75 3.95 -2.03
N ARG A 103 -12.38 4.50 -0.87
CA ARG A 103 -11.21 5.35 -0.69
C ARG A 103 -10.22 4.59 0.19
N PRO A 104 -9.25 3.84 -0.39
CA PRO A 104 -8.39 2.93 0.36
C PRO A 104 -7.28 3.70 1.12
N VAL A 105 -7.69 4.54 2.07
CA VAL A 105 -6.82 5.41 2.88
C VAL A 105 -5.77 4.57 3.61
N LEU A 106 -6.17 3.48 4.26
CA LEU A 106 -5.20 2.68 5.00
C LEU A 106 -4.21 1.99 4.06
N LEU A 107 -4.65 1.47 2.92
CA LEU A 107 -3.72 0.89 1.94
C LEU A 107 -2.64 1.90 1.54
N HIS A 108 -3.03 3.15 1.28
CA HIS A 108 -2.10 4.24 1.00
C HIS A 108 -1.09 4.45 2.14
N GLU A 109 -1.56 4.56 3.39
CA GLU A 109 -0.66 4.78 4.53
C GLU A 109 0.25 3.58 4.82
N PHE A 110 -0.23 2.35 4.63
CA PHE A 110 0.59 1.15 4.77
C PHE A 110 1.63 1.02 3.65
N LEU A 111 1.37 1.58 2.45
CA LEU A 111 2.37 1.68 1.40
C LEU A 111 3.48 2.67 1.76
N HIS A 112 3.15 3.80 2.38
CA HIS A 112 4.18 4.67 3.00
C HIS A 112 4.99 3.92 4.05
N ALA A 113 4.33 3.16 4.93
CA ALA A 113 5.01 2.35 5.93
C ALA A 113 5.94 1.30 5.29
N TYR A 114 5.47 0.60 4.25
CA TYR A 114 6.25 -0.39 3.50
C TYR A 114 7.47 0.25 2.82
N HIS A 115 7.28 1.41 2.20
CA HIS A 115 8.37 2.18 1.58
C HIS A 115 9.48 2.49 2.59
N VAL A 116 9.11 2.99 3.77
CA VAL A 116 10.09 3.37 4.79
C VAL A 116 10.72 2.16 5.48
N ASN A 117 9.93 1.16 5.85
CA ASN A 117 10.37 0.06 6.72
C ASN A 117 10.99 -1.12 5.96
N VAL A 118 10.68 -1.29 4.67
CA VAL A 118 11.10 -2.45 3.88
C VAL A 118 11.94 -2.05 2.68
N LEU A 119 11.45 -1.12 1.85
CA LEU A 119 12.13 -0.74 0.62
C LEU A 119 13.35 0.16 0.86
N GLY A 120 13.27 0.99 1.90
CA GLY A 120 14.19 2.10 2.15
C GLY A 120 13.74 3.36 1.42
N ARG A 121 13.91 4.52 2.07
CA ARG A 121 13.42 5.82 1.60
C ARG A 121 13.99 6.28 0.26
N ASP A 122 15.25 5.94 -0.03
CA ASP A 122 15.92 6.37 -1.25
C ASP A 122 15.92 5.27 -2.31
N ARG A 123 14.74 4.85 -2.75
CA ARG A 123 14.62 3.80 -3.77
C ARG A 123 14.79 4.37 -5.18
N PRO A 124 15.84 4.00 -5.95
CA PRO A 124 16.09 4.57 -7.26
C PRO A 124 14.94 4.41 -8.25
N GLU A 125 14.27 3.27 -8.26
CA GLU A 125 13.15 2.96 -9.15
C GLU A 125 12.00 3.96 -8.97
N ILE A 126 11.70 4.32 -7.71
CA ILE A 126 10.65 5.28 -7.36
C ILE A 126 11.09 6.70 -7.76
N ARG A 127 12.30 7.11 -7.39
CA ARG A 127 12.84 8.46 -7.69
C ARG A 127 12.96 8.71 -9.19
N GLN A 128 13.42 7.72 -9.96
CA GLN A 128 13.57 7.84 -11.41
C GLN A 128 12.20 7.96 -12.09
N ALA A 129 11.25 7.10 -11.73
CA ALA A 129 9.89 7.16 -12.27
C ALA A 129 9.21 8.50 -11.95
N TYR A 130 9.30 8.97 -10.70
CA TYR A 130 8.79 10.30 -10.32
C TYR A 130 9.45 11.42 -11.14
N THR A 131 10.78 11.42 -11.26
CA THR A 131 11.52 12.43 -12.04
C THR A 131 11.09 12.45 -13.50
N GLN A 132 10.94 11.28 -14.12
CA GLN A 132 10.48 11.15 -15.51
C GLN A 132 9.06 11.69 -15.66
N VAL A 133 8.16 11.34 -14.74
CA VAL A 133 6.77 11.84 -14.74
C VAL A 133 6.76 13.36 -14.66
N MET A 134 7.53 13.97 -13.75
CA MET A 134 7.61 15.43 -13.61
C MET A 134 8.24 16.14 -14.82
N ALA A 135 9.14 15.47 -15.54
CA ALA A 135 9.73 15.97 -16.78
C ALA A 135 8.83 15.75 -18.02
N SER A 136 7.76 14.98 -17.88
CA SER A 136 6.87 14.58 -18.98
C SER A 136 5.52 15.31 -18.93
N ASN A 137 4.72 15.16 -19.98
CA ASN A 137 3.30 15.55 -20.00
C ASN A 137 2.36 14.33 -19.89
N VAL A 138 2.79 13.26 -19.19
CA VAL A 138 1.98 12.03 -19.03
C VAL A 138 0.66 12.30 -18.30
N PHE A 139 0.67 13.23 -17.34
CA PHE A 139 -0.54 13.69 -16.65
C PHE A 139 -0.98 15.06 -17.17
N PRO A 140 -2.30 15.28 -17.37
CA PRO A 140 -2.83 16.59 -17.72
C PRO A 140 -2.36 17.69 -16.75
N PRO A 141 -2.15 18.94 -17.23
CA PRO A 141 -1.63 20.03 -16.40
C PRO A 141 -2.38 20.26 -15.08
N LEU A 142 -3.70 20.03 -15.06
CA LEU A 142 -4.54 20.19 -13.87
C LEU A 142 -4.15 19.25 -12.71
N PHE A 143 -3.42 18.18 -12.99
CA PHE A 143 -2.95 17.22 -11.98
C PHE A 143 -1.56 17.54 -11.42
N ARG A 144 -0.86 18.54 -11.95
CA ARG A 144 0.50 18.88 -11.47
C ARG A 144 0.52 19.37 -10.01
N SER A 145 -0.60 19.92 -9.53
CA SER A 145 -0.78 20.30 -8.12
C SER A 145 -1.54 19.24 -7.33
N ALA A 146 -1.78 18.06 -7.90
CA ALA A 146 -2.45 16.99 -7.18
C ALA A 146 -1.50 16.37 -6.15
N HIS A 147 -2.06 15.98 -5.00
CA HIS A 147 -1.31 15.47 -3.86
C HIS A 147 -0.29 14.37 -4.22
N PHE A 148 -0.63 13.49 -5.16
CA PHE A 148 0.24 12.39 -5.57
C PHE A 148 1.52 12.80 -6.31
N LEU A 149 1.60 14.03 -6.83
CA LEU A 149 2.80 14.59 -7.48
C LEU A 149 3.54 15.58 -6.59
N GLU A 150 3.21 15.67 -5.29
CA GLU A 150 3.93 16.56 -4.37
C GLU A 150 5.39 16.12 -4.17
N ASN A 151 5.65 14.82 -4.20
CA ASN A 151 6.98 14.22 -4.00
C ASN A 151 6.97 12.72 -4.35
N GLU A 152 8.14 12.10 -4.34
CA GLU A 152 8.34 10.70 -4.72
C GLU A 152 7.67 9.69 -3.79
N LYS A 153 7.47 10.00 -2.49
CA LYS A 153 6.77 9.09 -1.57
C LYS A 153 5.27 9.05 -1.88
N GLU A 154 4.65 10.20 -2.14
CA GLU A 154 3.22 10.25 -2.50
C GLU A 154 2.99 9.61 -3.87
N PHE A 155 3.90 9.86 -4.80
CA PHE A 155 3.87 9.22 -6.12
C PHE A 155 3.88 7.69 -5.99
N PHE A 156 4.78 7.13 -5.19
CA PHE A 156 4.81 5.69 -4.94
C PHE A 156 3.53 5.18 -4.28
N ALA A 157 3.11 5.78 -3.16
CA ALA A 157 1.95 5.29 -2.41
C ALA A 157 0.70 5.29 -3.28
N VAL A 158 0.47 6.35 -4.06
CA VAL A 158 -0.71 6.45 -4.91
C VAL A 158 -0.65 5.50 -6.11
N THR A 159 0.47 5.43 -6.82
CA THR A 159 0.58 4.53 -7.98
C THR A 159 0.51 3.05 -7.56
N ALA A 160 1.05 2.70 -6.39
CA ALA A 160 0.91 1.37 -5.81
C ALA A 160 -0.53 1.07 -5.36
N VAL A 161 -1.28 2.05 -4.81
CA VAL A 161 -2.72 1.89 -4.57
C VAL A 161 -3.44 1.55 -5.88
N ILE A 162 -3.21 2.31 -6.96
CA ILE A 162 -3.87 2.06 -8.25
C ILE A 162 -3.48 0.67 -8.78
N TYR A 163 -2.20 0.29 -8.66
CA TYR A 163 -1.71 -1.03 -9.08
C TYR A 163 -2.42 -2.18 -8.37
N LEU A 164 -2.70 -2.02 -7.07
CA LEU A 164 -3.26 -3.07 -6.20
C LEU A 164 -4.79 -3.08 -6.15
N PHE A 165 -5.39 -1.91 -6.12
CA PHE A 165 -6.82 -1.72 -5.89
C PHE A 165 -7.59 -1.37 -7.18
N GLY A 166 -6.91 -0.77 -8.14
CA GLY A 166 -7.49 -0.36 -9.42
C GLY A 166 -7.95 1.09 -9.40
N ASP A 167 -9.03 1.37 -10.12
CA ASP A 167 -9.60 2.70 -10.21
C ASP A 167 -10.18 3.16 -8.87
N ILE A 168 -9.89 4.40 -8.47
CA ILE A 168 -10.45 5.03 -7.26
C ILE A 168 -11.11 6.37 -7.59
N ARG A 169 -12.06 6.82 -6.76
CA ARG A 169 -12.93 8.00 -7.02
C ARG A 169 -12.22 9.35 -7.12
N GLN A 170 -10.90 9.42 -6.99
CA GLN A 170 -10.14 10.67 -7.08
C GLN A 170 -9.34 10.72 -8.40
N PRO A 171 -9.55 11.71 -9.27
CA PRO A 171 -8.75 11.86 -10.49
C PRO A 171 -7.27 12.22 -10.17
N PRO A 172 -6.28 11.74 -10.96
CA PRO A 172 -6.37 10.94 -12.18
C PRO A 172 -6.29 9.43 -11.93
N PHE A 173 -6.63 8.95 -10.73
CA PHE A 173 -6.23 7.64 -10.20
C PHE A 173 -7.01 6.48 -10.83
N ARG A 174 -6.61 6.16 -12.06
CA ARG A 174 -7.14 5.07 -12.88
C ARG A 174 -6.01 4.21 -13.44
N CYS A 175 -6.32 2.96 -13.73
CA CYS A 175 -5.44 2.02 -14.40
C CYS A 175 -4.92 2.57 -15.74
N ALA A 176 -5.74 3.34 -16.47
CA ALA A 176 -5.32 3.98 -17.72
C ALA A 176 -4.18 4.98 -17.54
N ALA A 177 -4.13 5.68 -16.39
CA ALA A 177 -3.03 6.59 -16.08
C ALA A 177 -1.78 5.82 -15.64
N LEU A 178 -1.95 4.76 -14.85
CA LEU A 178 -0.87 3.87 -14.45
C LEU A 178 -0.19 3.18 -15.65
N ALA A 179 -0.95 2.77 -16.65
CA ALA A 179 -0.45 2.12 -17.87
C ALA A 179 0.46 3.01 -18.74
N ARG A 180 0.49 4.32 -18.49
CA ARG A 180 1.36 5.28 -19.18
C ARG A 180 2.72 5.46 -18.50
N LEU A 181 2.92 4.86 -17.32
CA LEU A 181 4.20 4.92 -16.62
C LEU A 181 5.25 4.04 -17.29
N ASP A 182 6.51 4.32 -16.99
CA ASP A 182 7.65 3.58 -17.53
C ASP A 182 7.56 2.07 -17.19
N ALA A 183 7.90 1.23 -18.17
CA ALA A 183 7.79 -0.22 -18.04
C ALA A 183 8.68 -0.79 -16.93
N ALA A 184 9.85 -0.20 -16.66
CA ALA A 184 10.72 -0.63 -15.57
C ALA A 184 10.07 -0.32 -14.21
N TYR A 185 9.35 0.79 -14.08
CA TYR A 185 8.59 1.10 -12.87
C TYR A 185 7.43 0.12 -12.64
N LEU A 186 6.68 -0.22 -13.70
CA LEU A 186 5.61 -1.22 -13.61
C LEU A 186 6.16 -2.62 -13.27
N ALA A 187 7.31 -2.99 -13.84
CA ALA A 187 8.01 -4.23 -13.49
C ALA A 187 8.49 -4.22 -12.02
N PHE A 188 8.96 -3.07 -11.52
CA PHE A 188 9.29 -2.89 -10.11
C PHE A 188 8.09 -3.13 -9.21
N LEU A 189 6.92 -2.53 -9.50
CA LEU A 189 5.70 -2.77 -8.73
C LEU A 189 5.30 -4.26 -8.75
N GLY A 190 5.38 -4.91 -9.92
CA GLY A 190 5.11 -6.35 -10.05
C GLY A 190 6.08 -7.22 -9.26
N ALA A 191 7.36 -6.83 -9.18
CA ALA A 191 8.35 -7.54 -8.37
C ALA A 191 8.07 -7.40 -6.86
N GLN A 192 7.50 -6.28 -6.43
CA GLN A 192 7.13 -6.07 -5.02
C GLN A 192 5.84 -6.78 -4.64
N PHE A 193 4.82 -6.67 -5.48
CA PHE A 193 3.46 -7.01 -5.10
C PHE A 193 2.85 -8.19 -5.88
N GLY A 194 3.62 -8.80 -6.78
CA GLY A 194 3.07 -9.78 -7.70
C GLY A 194 2.06 -9.16 -8.67
N PRO A 195 1.12 -9.95 -9.22
CA PRO A 195 0.18 -9.46 -10.21
C PRO A 195 -0.80 -8.39 -9.68
N GLY A 196 -0.67 -7.14 -10.16
CA GLY A 196 -1.66 -6.06 -9.95
C GLY A 196 -2.98 -6.25 -10.70
N VAL A 197 -3.97 -5.42 -10.37
CA VAL A 197 -5.32 -5.48 -10.97
C VAL A 197 -5.41 -4.74 -12.31
N CYS A 198 -4.60 -3.69 -12.49
CA CYS A 198 -4.54 -2.95 -13.75
C CYS A 198 -3.79 -3.75 -14.83
N GLY A 199 -4.54 -4.48 -15.68
CA GLY A 199 -4.00 -5.15 -16.87
C GLY A 199 -3.88 -6.68 -16.79
N MET A 200 -4.42 -7.36 -15.77
CA MET A 200 -4.30 -8.82 -15.63
C MET A 200 -5.60 -9.58 -15.38
N GLY A 201 -6.74 -9.10 -15.89
CA GLY A 201 -7.99 -9.87 -15.92
C GLY A 201 -8.51 -10.35 -14.55
N ARG A 202 -7.97 -9.80 -13.45
CA ARG A 202 -8.50 -10.02 -12.11
C ARG A 202 -9.79 -9.21 -11.97
N ALA A 203 -10.83 -9.85 -11.45
CA ALA A 203 -12.07 -9.17 -11.10
C ALA A 203 -11.76 -8.02 -10.15
N GLN A 204 -12.32 -6.84 -10.43
CA GLN A 204 -12.16 -5.66 -9.61
C GLN A 204 -12.72 -5.91 -8.20
N VAL A 205 -12.10 -5.33 -7.18
CA VAL A 205 -12.57 -5.49 -5.80
C VAL A 205 -14.00 -4.93 -5.71
N PRO A 206 -14.98 -5.69 -5.19
CA PRO A 206 -16.36 -5.22 -5.07
C PRO A 206 -16.42 -3.89 -4.31
N GLY A 207 -16.94 -2.84 -4.96
CA GLY A 207 -17.06 -1.50 -4.38
C GLY A 207 -16.31 -0.39 -5.11
N SER A 208 -15.43 -0.70 -6.08
CA SER A 208 -14.90 0.32 -6.99
C SER A 208 -16.00 0.75 -7.97
N ALA A 209 -16.74 1.81 -7.63
CA ALA A 209 -17.77 2.33 -8.52
C ALA A 209 -17.17 2.75 -9.87
N ASP A 210 -17.75 2.23 -10.95
CA ASP A 210 -17.46 2.60 -12.34
C ASP A 210 -17.95 4.03 -12.56
N ALA A 211 -17.11 5.01 -12.21
CA ALA A 211 -17.38 6.40 -12.51
C ALA A 211 -17.19 6.57 -14.01
N GLY A 212 -18.28 6.72 -14.75
CA GLY A 212 -18.25 7.02 -16.18
C GLY A 212 -17.22 8.09 -16.52
N ASP A 213 -16.49 7.86 -17.60
CA ASP A 213 -15.53 8.78 -18.19
C ASP A 213 -16.14 10.17 -18.42
N PRO A 214 -15.69 11.25 -17.75
CA PRO A 214 -15.97 12.62 -18.19
C PRO A 214 -14.85 13.04 -19.15
N GLY A 215 -14.58 12.20 -20.15
CA GLY A 215 -13.72 12.53 -21.27
C GLY A 215 -14.59 13.07 -22.40
N ALA A 216 -14.51 14.38 -22.63
CA ALA A 216 -15.08 15.12 -23.77
C ALA A 216 -16.57 15.53 -23.68
N GLY A 217 -16.85 16.71 -23.13
CA GLY A 217 -18.09 17.43 -23.40
C GLY A 217 -18.38 18.62 -22.48
N ALA A 218 -18.34 19.83 -23.05
CA ALA A 218 -18.93 21.11 -22.58
C ALA A 218 -18.35 21.70 -21.26
N LEU A 219 -17.56 22.79 -21.26
CA LEU A 219 -17.97 24.18 -21.50
C LEU A 219 -19.39 24.50 -21.02
N SER A 220 -19.50 25.11 -19.84
CA SER A 220 -20.32 26.32 -19.61
C SER A 220 -20.09 26.88 -18.21
N GLU A 221 -19.66 28.15 -18.22
CA GLU A 221 -19.72 29.23 -17.21
C GLU A 221 -18.91 29.12 -15.90
#